data_AF-A0A6N3HMT2-F1
#
_entry.id   AF-A0A6N3HMT2-F1
#
_cell.length_a   1.000
_cell.length_b   1.000
_cell.length_c   1.000
_cell.angle_alpha   90.00
_cell.angle_beta   90.00
_cell.angle_gamma   90.00
#
_symmetry.space_group_name_H-M   'P 1'
#
loop_
_entity.id
_entity.type
_entity.pdbx_description
1 polymer ?
#
loop_
_entity_poly.entity_id
_entity_poly.type
_entity_poly.pdbx_seq_one_letter_code
_entity_poly.pdbx_strand_id
1 'polypeptide(L)'
;MKVYLQALDIALRSEDYNQAGYICSYMGDLYDFEGNYLLGKDKYKEAESYFRKAGNMRSSAFALRDVGRMYAFSDSLDIALIFLLKADTIIVEVGDSSDIGTIYNGIGNIYNMLGNKELAKLYLWKNVNMSDFDDAPSYRTLAGIYIEEGDFKNARICLEKASVPSFNDMTRFSVLYGYSLLEKAEGNWEKAWFYLDEYNSASDSILTIRNRENIIKIEKEYEHLKISLENMRLKSDKQKYFIYWVISVSILLILLWVFQIRIDRKNKRLLKQEIDLSNKSNELFRLRDNLRNKQDRLEALSIQLSEKNEKLNELDSREKLEKEYEQIKKEEETLVLRIAERRKDLFLSSAIAKKVIKLSQKVVPGATKSPLSEKDWQNIITQVNEVYPFLADRLAAFNLSAAELRYCYLSLLGLDSIGESILLHIQPDSVNKRRQRVRQRLGIIAKELDLCAYLINSVQ
;
A
#
# COMPACT_ATOMS: atom_id res chain seq x y z
N MET A 1 -42.21 -10.00 52.56
CA MET A 1 -41.15 -11.01 52.28
C MET A 1 -39.74 -10.41 52.09
N LYS A 2 -39.46 -9.59 51.06
CA LYS A 2 -38.10 -9.08 50.76
C LYS A 2 -37.39 -8.41 51.96
N VAL A 3 -38.11 -7.57 52.72
CA VAL A 3 -37.57 -6.89 53.91
C VAL A 3 -37.18 -7.91 54.99
N TYR A 4 -38.00 -8.93 55.24
CA TYR A 4 -37.68 -9.99 56.21
C TYR A 4 -36.43 -10.79 55.79
N LEU A 5 -36.26 -11.09 54.50
CA LEU A 5 -35.05 -11.77 54.02
C LEU A 5 -33.77 -10.94 54.26
N GLN A 6 -33.85 -9.63 54.05
CA GLN A 6 -32.72 -8.73 54.32
C GLN A 6 -32.45 -8.61 55.83
N ALA A 7 -33.50 -8.48 56.65
CA ALA A 7 -33.37 -8.44 58.10
C ALA A 7 -32.78 -9.74 58.65
N LEU A 8 -33.19 -10.90 58.11
CA LEU A 8 -32.66 -12.20 58.49
C LEU A 8 -31.17 -12.32 58.16
N ASP A 9 -30.74 -11.92 56.97
CA ASP A 9 -29.31 -11.90 56.60
C ASP A 9 -28.48 -11.03 57.56
N ILE A 10 -28.99 -9.86 57.97
CA ILE A 10 -28.32 -8.99 58.95
C ILE A 10 -28.24 -9.64 60.34
N ALA A 11 -29.35 -10.23 60.82
CA ALA A 11 -29.39 -10.90 62.12
C ALA A 11 -28.42 -12.09 62.16
N LEU A 12 -28.36 -12.89 61.09
CA LEU A 12 -27.46 -14.04 60.99
C LEU A 12 -25.98 -13.62 60.93
N ARG A 13 -25.63 -12.55 60.21
CA ARG A 13 -24.26 -12.02 60.18
C ARG A 13 -23.80 -11.46 61.52
N SER A 14 -24.74 -10.99 62.32
CA SER A 14 -24.49 -10.49 63.68
C SER A 14 -24.60 -11.58 64.74
N GLU A 15 -24.86 -12.83 64.34
CA GLU A 15 -25.12 -13.97 65.25
C GLU A 15 -26.26 -13.72 66.26
N ASP A 16 -27.18 -12.80 65.95
CA ASP A 16 -28.37 -12.53 66.76
C ASP A 16 -29.47 -13.55 66.43
N TYR A 17 -29.29 -14.76 66.98
CA TYR A 17 -30.21 -15.86 66.75
C TYR A 17 -31.59 -15.61 67.35
N ASN A 18 -31.71 -14.80 68.41
CA ASN A 18 -33.02 -14.49 68.98
C ASN A 18 -33.85 -13.64 67.99
N GLN A 19 -33.23 -12.61 67.42
CA GLN A 19 -33.86 -11.79 66.40
C GLN A 19 -34.13 -12.57 65.11
N ALA A 20 -33.20 -13.44 64.69
CA ALA A 20 -33.42 -14.33 63.55
C ALA A 20 -34.65 -15.24 63.77
N GLY A 21 -34.83 -15.76 64.99
CA GLY A 21 -36.01 -16.54 65.38
C GLY A 21 -37.31 -15.77 65.17
N TYR A 22 -37.41 -14.55 65.70
CA TYR A 22 -38.60 -13.71 65.53
C TYR A 22 -38.88 -13.37 64.06
N ILE A 23 -37.84 -13.04 63.28
CA ILE A 23 -37.98 -12.76 61.84
C ILE A 23 -38.54 -13.98 61.11
N CYS A 24 -38.03 -15.19 61.41
CA CYS A 24 -38.55 -16.42 60.84
C CYS A 24 -39.99 -16.70 61.26
N SER A 25 -40.38 -16.43 62.52
CA SER A 25 -41.79 -16.54 62.95
C SER A 25 -42.70 -15.59 62.15
N TYR A 26 -42.32 -14.32 61.98
CA TYR A 26 -43.13 -13.38 61.18
C TYR A 26 -43.20 -13.75 59.70
N MET A 27 -42.15 -14.36 59.15
CA MET A 27 -42.20 -14.94 57.80
C MET A 27 -43.17 -16.13 57.75
N GLY A 28 -43.19 -16.95 58.80
CA GLY A 28 -44.16 -18.03 58.98
C GLY A 28 -45.59 -17.52 59.01
N ASP A 29 -45.87 -16.48 59.81
CA ASP A 29 -47.19 -15.85 59.93
C ASP A 29 -47.69 -15.32 58.58
N LEU A 30 -46.78 -14.72 57.79
CA LEU A 30 -47.11 -14.24 56.46
C LEU A 30 -47.46 -15.39 55.50
N TYR A 31 -46.74 -16.50 55.56
CA TYR A 31 -47.07 -17.67 54.73
C TYR A 31 -48.37 -18.34 55.16
N ASP A 32 -48.64 -18.42 56.46
CA ASP A 32 -49.90 -18.91 57.02
C ASP A 32 -51.09 -18.04 56.59
N PHE A 33 -50.96 -16.72 56.64
CA PHE A 33 -51.97 -15.79 56.13
C PHE A 33 -52.27 -16.01 54.63
N GLU A 34 -51.24 -16.33 53.84
CA GLU A 34 -51.36 -16.68 52.42
C GLU A 34 -51.87 -18.12 52.17
N GLY A 35 -52.08 -18.92 53.22
CA GLY A 35 -52.49 -20.33 53.12
C GLY A 35 -51.37 -21.27 52.68
N ASN A 36 -50.12 -20.81 52.65
CA ASN A 36 -48.95 -21.61 52.27
C ASN A 36 -48.34 -22.32 53.49
N TYR A 37 -49.09 -23.26 54.03
CA TYR A 37 -48.75 -23.97 55.27
C TYR A 37 -47.43 -24.75 55.19
N LEU A 38 -47.03 -25.22 54.02
CA LEU A 38 -45.75 -25.93 53.84
C LEU A 38 -44.56 -25.00 54.06
N LEU A 39 -44.56 -23.81 53.44
CA LEU A 39 -43.51 -22.80 53.65
C LEU A 39 -43.57 -22.21 55.06
N GLY A 40 -44.79 -21.98 55.59
CA GLY A 40 -44.99 -21.52 56.96
C GLY A 40 -44.34 -22.46 57.97
N LYS A 41 -44.61 -23.76 57.86
CA LYS A 41 -44.01 -24.82 58.68
C LYS A 41 -42.49 -24.78 58.65
N ASP A 42 -41.89 -24.66 57.46
CA ASP A 42 -40.43 -24.65 57.34
C ASP A 42 -39.82 -23.39 58.00
N LYS A 43 -40.49 -22.24 57.89
CA LYS A 43 -40.06 -21.01 58.57
C LYS A 43 -40.20 -21.07 60.08
N TYR A 44 -41.28 -21.65 60.61
CA TYR A 44 -41.39 -21.86 62.05
C TYR A 44 -40.37 -22.88 62.57
N LYS A 45 -39.98 -23.89 61.79
CA LYS A 45 -38.87 -24.80 62.15
C LYS A 45 -37.52 -24.07 62.19
N GLU A 46 -37.26 -23.18 61.22
CA GLU A 46 -36.08 -22.31 61.28
C GLU A 46 -36.12 -21.42 62.54
N ALA A 47 -37.28 -20.83 62.85
CA ALA A 47 -37.47 -20.00 64.04
C ALA A 47 -37.16 -20.78 65.33
N GLU A 48 -37.70 -21.98 65.47
CA GLU A 48 -37.45 -22.88 66.60
C GLU A 48 -35.96 -23.15 66.79
N SER A 49 -35.26 -23.48 65.69
CA SER A 49 -33.81 -23.76 65.71
C SER A 49 -33.01 -22.54 66.17
N TYR A 50 -33.38 -21.34 65.70
CA TYR A 50 -32.71 -20.11 66.11
C TYR A 50 -33.00 -19.72 67.56
N PHE A 51 -34.26 -19.84 68.02
CA PHE A 51 -34.61 -19.61 69.41
C PHE A 51 -33.89 -20.59 70.35
N ARG A 52 -33.78 -21.86 69.97
CA ARG A 52 -33.03 -22.86 70.73
C ARG A 52 -31.54 -22.51 70.81
N LYS A 53 -30.93 -22.06 69.70
CA LYS A 53 -29.54 -21.58 69.69
C LYS A 53 -29.33 -20.35 70.59
N ALA A 54 -30.33 -19.48 70.67
CA ALA A 54 -30.31 -18.30 71.53
C ALA A 54 -30.61 -18.61 73.01
N GLY A 55 -30.96 -19.86 73.36
CA GLY A 55 -31.43 -20.22 74.70
C GLY A 55 -32.84 -19.71 75.04
N ASN A 56 -33.57 -19.16 74.06
CA ASN A 56 -34.95 -18.68 74.24
C ASN A 56 -35.94 -19.85 74.12
N MET A 57 -36.03 -20.67 75.17
CA MET A 57 -36.86 -21.87 75.18
C MET A 57 -38.37 -21.56 75.11
N ARG A 58 -38.79 -20.41 75.66
CA ARG A 58 -40.19 -19.94 75.57
C ARG A 58 -40.62 -19.74 74.12
N SER A 59 -39.87 -18.95 73.35
CA SER A 59 -40.19 -18.72 71.94
C SER A 59 -39.96 -19.96 71.07
N SER A 60 -39.03 -20.84 71.44
CA SER A 60 -38.87 -22.15 70.80
C SER A 60 -40.14 -23.01 70.94
N ALA A 61 -40.78 -23.03 72.12
CA ALA A 61 -42.04 -23.72 72.33
C ALA A 61 -43.17 -23.15 71.47
N PHE A 62 -43.28 -21.82 71.34
CA PHE A 62 -44.29 -21.22 70.46
C PHE A 62 -44.03 -21.49 68.98
N ALA A 63 -42.78 -21.45 68.53
CA ALA A 63 -42.44 -21.85 67.18
C ALA A 63 -42.83 -23.31 66.91
N LEU A 64 -42.63 -24.24 67.86
CA LEU A 64 -43.10 -25.62 67.75
C LEU A 64 -44.63 -25.74 67.71
N ARG A 65 -45.34 -24.94 68.51
CA ARG A 65 -46.81 -24.87 68.46
C ARG A 65 -47.26 -24.47 67.05
N ASP A 66 -46.62 -23.47 66.46
CA ASP A 66 -46.97 -23.00 65.12
C ASP A 66 -46.61 -24.03 64.04
N VAL A 67 -45.49 -24.75 64.18
CA VAL A 67 -45.19 -25.93 63.36
C VAL A 67 -46.31 -26.96 63.46
N GLY A 68 -46.76 -27.30 64.66
CA GLY A 68 -47.85 -28.24 64.89
C GLY A 68 -49.15 -27.79 64.22
N ARG A 69 -49.50 -26.50 64.36
CA ARG A 69 -50.65 -25.89 63.69
C ARG A 69 -50.54 -25.99 62.16
N MET A 70 -49.38 -25.73 61.57
CA MET A 70 -49.18 -25.86 60.12
C MET A 70 -49.35 -27.31 59.64
N TYR A 71 -48.88 -28.29 60.41
CA TYR A 71 -49.09 -29.71 60.11
C TYR A 71 -50.57 -30.10 60.16
N ALA A 72 -51.34 -29.57 61.10
CA ALA A 72 -52.77 -29.85 61.23
C ALA A 72 -53.56 -29.42 59.98
N PHE A 73 -53.15 -28.34 59.32
CA PHE A 73 -53.80 -27.84 58.11
C PHE A 73 -53.29 -28.47 56.80
N SER A 74 -52.07 -29.02 56.77
CA SER A 74 -51.41 -29.40 55.51
C SER A 74 -51.07 -30.88 55.34
N ASP A 75 -51.11 -31.66 56.42
CA ASP A 75 -50.57 -33.03 56.39
C ASP A 75 -51.31 -33.97 57.35
N SER A 76 -50.89 -34.06 58.62
CA SER A 76 -51.39 -35.04 59.58
C SER A 76 -51.59 -34.44 60.98
N LEU A 77 -52.75 -34.75 61.58
CA LEU A 77 -53.09 -34.43 62.97
C LEU A 77 -52.17 -35.14 63.97
N ASP A 78 -51.71 -36.36 63.68
CA ASP A 78 -50.78 -37.09 64.54
C ASP A 78 -49.42 -36.40 64.60
N ILE A 79 -48.92 -35.93 63.45
CA ILE A 79 -47.68 -35.17 63.40
C ILE A 79 -47.83 -33.83 64.11
N ALA A 80 -48.95 -33.13 63.89
CA ALA A 80 -49.27 -31.89 64.60
C ALA A 80 -49.22 -32.09 66.12
N LEU A 81 -49.83 -33.17 66.61
CA LEU A 81 -49.84 -33.51 68.03
C LEU A 81 -48.43 -33.74 68.58
N ILE A 82 -47.55 -34.43 67.84
CA ILE A 82 -46.15 -34.64 68.26
C ILE A 82 -45.44 -33.31 68.48
N PHE A 83 -45.60 -32.33 67.59
CA PHE A 83 -44.96 -31.02 67.74
C PHE A 83 -45.57 -30.21 68.88
N LEU A 84 -46.89 -30.26 69.07
CA LEU A 84 -47.56 -29.59 70.18
C LEU A 84 -47.19 -30.18 71.55
N LEU A 85 -47.05 -31.50 71.67
CA LEU A 85 -46.59 -32.13 72.91
C LEU A 85 -45.12 -31.83 73.22
N LYS A 86 -44.28 -31.64 72.19
CA LYS A 86 -42.92 -31.12 72.38
C LYS A 86 -42.93 -29.69 72.88
N ALA A 87 -43.79 -28.83 72.34
CA ALA A 87 -43.98 -27.47 72.83
C ALA A 87 -44.43 -27.46 74.30
N ASP A 88 -45.38 -28.33 74.66
CA ASP A 88 -45.86 -28.52 76.04
C ASP A 88 -44.73 -28.91 76.99
N THR A 89 -43.90 -29.89 76.60
CA THR A 89 -42.75 -30.32 77.42
C THR A 89 -41.81 -29.16 77.73
N ILE A 90 -41.47 -28.34 76.72
CA ILE A 90 -40.55 -27.21 76.87
C ILE A 90 -41.18 -26.11 77.73
N ILE A 91 -42.45 -25.75 77.49
CA ILE A 91 -43.07 -24.62 78.19
C ILE A 91 -43.33 -24.94 79.67
N VAL A 92 -43.62 -26.21 80.01
CA VAL A 92 -43.73 -26.67 81.40
C VAL A 92 -42.39 -26.54 82.13
N GLU A 93 -41.27 -26.87 81.48
CA GLU A 93 -39.93 -26.68 82.06
C GLU A 93 -39.57 -25.20 82.26
N VAL A 94 -40.01 -24.33 81.36
CA VAL A 94 -39.79 -22.87 81.46
C VAL A 94 -40.59 -22.25 82.62
N GLY A 95 -41.78 -22.78 82.92
CA GLY A 95 -42.60 -22.35 84.07
C GLY A 95 -43.28 -20.97 83.92
N ASP A 96 -43.35 -20.43 82.70
CA ASP A 96 -44.00 -19.15 82.40
C ASP A 96 -45.47 -19.36 82.04
N SER A 97 -46.40 -18.90 82.90
CA SER A 97 -47.82 -19.25 82.83
C SER A 97 -48.66 -18.42 81.86
N SER A 98 -48.23 -17.23 81.43
CA SER A 98 -49.16 -16.26 80.80
C SER A 98 -49.67 -16.68 79.42
N ASP A 99 -48.88 -17.44 78.66
CA ASP A 99 -49.15 -17.71 77.23
C ASP A 99 -49.23 -19.23 76.92
N ILE A 100 -49.12 -20.10 77.94
CA ILE A 100 -49.21 -21.58 77.79
C ILE A 100 -50.56 -22.00 77.22
N GLY A 101 -51.61 -21.22 77.52
CA GLY A 101 -52.97 -21.51 77.12
C GLY A 101 -53.14 -21.81 75.62
N THR A 102 -52.40 -21.10 74.77
CA THR A 102 -52.44 -21.32 73.31
C THR A 102 -51.93 -22.70 72.89
N ILE A 103 -50.95 -23.28 73.60
CA ILE A 103 -50.43 -24.62 73.34
C ILE A 103 -51.48 -25.65 73.75
N TYR A 104 -52.08 -25.50 74.94
CA TYR A 104 -53.12 -26.40 75.41
C TYR A 104 -54.39 -26.35 74.57
N ASN A 105 -54.81 -25.16 74.12
CA ASN A 105 -55.91 -25.02 73.17
C ASN A 105 -55.61 -25.79 71.87
N GLY A 106 -54.41 -25.62 71.32
CA GLY A 106 -53.94 -26.37 70.16
C GLY A 106 -54.03 -27.89 70.36
N ILE A 107 -53.49 -28.40 71.48
CA ILE A 107 -53.54 -29.83 71.82
C ILE A 107 -54.98 -30.32 71.96
N GLY A 108 -55.82 -29.57 72.68
CA GLY A 108 -57.23 -29.89 72.89
C GLY A 108 -58.01 -29.97 71.57
N ASN A 109 -57.78 -29.02 70.66
CA ASN A 109 -58.39 -29.05 69.32
C ASN A 109 -57.95 -30.27 68.53
N ILE A 110 -56.66 -30.63 68.54
CA ILE A 110 -56.15 -31.80 67.80
C ILE A 110 -56.73 -33.10 68.38
N TYR A 111 -56.78 -33.28 69.70
CA TYR A 111 -57.41 -34.45 70.29
C TYR A 111 -58.91 -34.54 69.94
N ASN A 112 -59.61 -33.40 69.89
CA ASN A 112 -61.01 -33.37 69.48
C ASN A 112 -61.17 -33.84 68.03
N MET A 113 -60.32 -33.35 67.12
CA MET A 113 -60.32 -33.76 65.71
C MET A 113 -59.95 -35.24 65.52
N LEU A 114 -59.12 -35.80 66.41
CA LEU A 114 -58.79 -37.23 66.46
C LEU A 114 -59.88 -38.08 67.14
N GLY A 115 -60.96 -37.47 67.65
CA GLY A 115 -62.08 -38.15 68.31
C GLY A 115 -61.84 -38.49 69.79
N ASN A 116 -60.71 -38.09 70.38
CA ASN A 116 -60.43 -38.32 71.80
C ASN A 116 -60.98 -37.18 72.67
N LYS A 117 -62.30 -37.21 72.91
CA LYS A 117 -63.03 -36.17 73.64
C LYS A 117 -62.56 -35.97 75.08
N GLU A 118 -62.16 -37.05 75.75
CA GLU A 118 -61.70 -36.99 77.15
C GLU A 118 -60.39 -36.20 77.27
N LEU A 119 -59.38 -36.53 76.44
CA LEU A 119 -58.13 -35.77 76.41
C LEU A 119 -58.35 -34.34 75.88
N ALA A 120 -59.24 -34.17 74.90
CA ALA A 120 -59.58 -32.84 74.41
C ALA A 120 -60.12 -31.95 75.55
N LYS A 121 -61.14 -32.39 76.27
CA LYS A 121 -61.69 -31.68 77.44
C LYS A 121 -60.63 -31.41 78.50
N LEU A 122 -59.77 -32.40 78.80
CA LEU A 122 -58.69 -32.24 79.78
C LEU A 122 -57.77 -31.06 79.44
N TYR A 123 -57.26 -30.99 78.20
CA TYR A 123 -56.35 -29.92 77.79
C TYR A 123 -57.06 -28.58 77.63
N LEU A 124 -58.31 -28.56 77.15
CA LEU A 124 -59.10 -27.33 77.05
C LEU A 124 -59.40 -26.74 78.45
N TRP A 125 -59.72 -27.57 79.44
CA TRP A 125 -59.89 -27.13 80.82
C TRP A 125 -58.57 -26.72 81.48
N LYS A 126 -57.44 -27.35 81.13
CA LYS A 126 -56.12 -26.85 81.56
C LYS A 126 -55.88 -25.42 81.10
N ASN A 127 -56.16 -25.10 79.84
CA ASN A 127 -56.10 -23.72 79.34
C ASN A 127 -56.98 -22.79 80.18
N VAL A 128 -58.27 -23.11 80.26
CA VAL A 128 -59.29 -22.28 80.92
C VAL A 128 -59.01 -22.05 82.41
N ASN A 129 -58.39 -23.01 83.09
CA ASN A 129 -58.09 -22.90 84.52
C ASN A 129 -56.74 -22.23 84.82
N MET A 130 -55.89 -22.01 83.81
CA MET A 130 -54.55 -21.43 83.96
C MET A 130 -54.48 -19.93 83.64
N SER A 131 -55.57 -19.33 83.13
CA SER A 131 -55.48 -18.11 82.34
C SER A 131 -56.49 -17.01 82.72
N ASP A 132 -56.02 -15.76 82.79
CA ASP A 132 -56.81 -14.52 82.64
C ASP A 132 -56.81 -14.04 81.16
N PHE A 133 -56.33 -14.88 80.23
CA PHE A 133 -55.99 -14.56 78.84
C PHE A 133 -56.77 -15.44 77.83
N ASP A 134 -57.46 -14.80 76.89
CA ASP A 134 -58.28 -15.34 75.77
C ASP A 134 -58.66 -16.83 75.80
N ASP A 135 -59.59 -17.19 76.69
CA ASP A 135 -60.17 -18.53 76.80
C ASP A 135 -61.31 -18.82 75.81
N ALA A 136 -61.76 -17.81 75.06
CA ALA A 136 -62.91 -17.92 74.20
C ALA A 136 -62.79 -19.05 73.15
N PRO A 137 -61.63 -19.28 72.50
CA PRO A 137 -61.44 -20.42 71.61
C PRO A 137 -61.61 -21.77 72.33
N SER A 138 -61.12 -21.90 73.56
CA SER A 138 -61.22 -23.15 74.32
C SER A 138 -62.64 -23.44 74.75
N TYR A 139 -63.36 -22.43 75.25
CA TYR A 139 -64.78 -22.54 75.57
C TYR A 139 -65.61 -22.89 74.35
N ARG A 140 -65.32 -22.30 73.19
CA ARG A 140 -66.00 -22.68 71.94
C ARG A 140 -65.75 -24.15 71.58
N THR A 141 -64.53 -24.66 71.69
CA THR A 141 -64.30 -26.09 71.41
C THR A 141 -65.01 -26.98 72.42
N LEU A 142 -64.98 -26.64 73.71
CA LEU A 142 -65.72 -27.35 74.76
C LEU A 142 -67.23 -27.38 74.48
N ALA A 143 -67.81 -26.25 74.03
CA ALA A 143 -69.22 -26.19 73.66
C ALA A 143 -69.58 -27.20 72.57
N GLY A 144 -68.74 -27.33 71.52
CA GLY A 144 -68.93 -28.33 70.47
C GLY A 144 -68.94 -29.76 71.02
N ILE A 145 -68.00 -30.08 71.91
CA ILE A 145 -67.92 -31.40 72.56
C ILE A 145 -69.20 -31.68 73.36
N TYR A 146 -69.67 -30.72 74.16
CA TYR A 146 -70.89 -30.87 74.95
C TYR A 146 -72.16 -30.99 74.09
N ILE A 147 -72.25 -30.29 72.95
CA ILE A 147 -73.36 -30.45 71.99
C ILE A 147 -73.40 -31.89 71.48
N GLU A 148 -72.26 -32.46 71.10
CA GLU A 148 -72.19 -33.84 70.62
C GLU A 148 -72.49 -34.88 71.71
N GLU A 149 -72.19 -34.56 72.97
CA GLU A 149 -72.53 -35.39 74.14
C GLU A 149 -74.00 -35.24 74.58
N GLY A 150 -74.73 -34.26 74.02
CA GLY A 150 -76.12 -33.94 74.39
C GLY A 150 -76.25 -33.10 75.67
N ASP A 151 -75.15 -32.61 76.22
CA ASP A 151 -75.13 -31.72 77.39
C ASP A 151 -75.32 -30.25 76.97
N PHE A 152 -76.54 -29.93 76.55
CA PHE A 152 -76.89 -28.61 76.04
C PHE A 152 -76.74 -27.50 77.07
N LYS A 153 -76.87 -27.82 78.37
CA LYS A 153 -76.68 -26.86 79.46
C LYS A 153 -75.23 -26.40 79.53
N ASN A 154 -74.28 -27.32 79.60
CA ASN A 154 -72.87 -26.96 79.66
C ASN A 154 -72.38 -26.40 78.32
N ALA A 155 -72.92 -26.84 77.19
CA ALA A 155 -72.66 -26.24 75.89
C ALA A 155 -73.03 -24.75 75.86
N ARG A 156 -74.22 -24.38 76.35
CA ARG A 156 -74.68 -22.99 76.41
C ARG A 156 -73.79 -22.12 77.30
N ILE A 157 -73.46 -22.61 78.49
CA ILE A 157 -72.54 -21.91 79.40
C ILE A 157 -71.18 -21.66 78.74
N CYS A 158 -70.65 -22.65 78.01
CA CYS A 158 -69.39 -22.50 77.30
C CYS A 158 -69.51 -21.47 76.17
N LEU A 159 -70.59 -21.47 75.38
CA LEU A 159 -70.80 -20.46 74.34
C LEU A 159 -70.94 -19.05 74.92
N GLU A 160 -71.61 -18.88 76.06
CA GLU A 160 -71.72 -17.59 76.75
C GLU A 160 -70.35 -17.07 77.17
N LYS A 161 -69.51 -17.93 77.74
CA LYS A 161 -68.14 -17.59 78.10
C LYS A 161 -67.24 -17.34 76.89
N ALA A 162 -67.52 -17.95 75.74
CA ALA A 162 -66.81 -17.71 74.50
C ALA A 162 -67.22 -16.42 73.77
N SER A 163 -68.33 -15.79 74.15
CA SER A 163 -68.82 -14.54 73.53
C SER A 163 -68.07 -13.27 73.93
N VAL A 164 -67.00 -13.39 74.73
CA VAL A 164 -66.14 -12.26 75.10
C VAL A 164 -65.19 -11.87 73.95
N PRO A 165 -64.68 -10.62 73.90
CA PRO A 165 -63.67 -10.24 72.92
C PRO A 165 -62.44 -11.16 72.99
N SER A 166 -62.09 -11.75 71.85
CA SER A 166 -60.94 -12.64 71.66
C SER A 166 -59.90 -11.94 70.79
N PHE A 167 -58.62 -12.26 70.95
CA PHE A 167 -57.57 -11.78 70.04
C PHE A 167 -57.70 -12.36 68.64
N ASN A 168 -58.45 -13.46 68.51
CA ASN A 168 -58.79 -14.05 67.24
C ASN A 168 -60.17 -13.56 66.78
N ASP A 169 -60.18 -12.64 65.82
CA ASP A 169 -61.41 -12.12 65.20
C ASP A 169 -62.32 -13.24 64.66
N MET A 170 -61.73 -14.40 64.31
CA MET A 170 -62.48 -15.56 63.84
C MET A 170 -63.27 -16.27 64.93
N THR A 171 -62.90 -16.09 66.21
CA THR A 171 -63.57 -16.72 67.35
C THR A 171 -65.04 -16.30 67.38
N ARG A 172 -65.35 -15.02 67.13
CA ARG A 172 -66.73 -14.53 67.10
C ARG A 172 -67.60 -15.30 66.09
N PHE A 173 -67.08 -15.58 64.90
CA PHE A 173 -67.82 -16.35 63.89
C PHE A 173 -67.98 -17.82 64.33
N SER A 174 -66.92 -18.40 64.89
CA SER A 174 -66.99 -19.78 65.39
C SER A 174 -68.01 -19.94 66.51
N VAL A 175 -68.22 -18.90 67.34
CA VAL A 175 -69.23 -18.84 68.41
C VAL A 175 -70.63 -18.73 67.83
N LEU A 176 -70.86 -17.87 66.82
CA LEU A 176 -72.15 -17.80 66.11
C LEU A 176 -72.53 -19.16 65.50
N TYR A 177 -71.57 -19.82 64.85
CA TYR A 177 -71.77 -21.17 64.33
C TYR A 177 -72.04 -22.18 65.45
N GLY A 178 -71.37 -22.04 66.61
CA GLY A 178 -71.63 -22.84 67.80
C GLY A 178 -73.06 -22.69 68.33
N TYR A 179 -73.59 -21.48 68.42
CA TYR A 179 -74.99 -21.24 68.78
C TYR A 179 -75.95 -21.85 67.76
N SER A 180 -75.66 -21.74 66.46
CA SER A 180 -76.46 -22.40 65.43
C SER A 180 -76.52 -23.92 65.62
N LEU A 181 -75.38 -24.57 65.90
CA LEU A 181 -75.31 -26.00 66.18
C LEU A 181 -76.08 -26.40 67.45
N LEU A 182 -75.95 -25.63 68.53
CA LEU A 182 -76.67 -25.87 69.78
C LEU A 182 -78.17 -25.79 69.59
N GLU A 183 -78.67 -24.69 69.02
CA GLU A 183 -80.10 -24.48 68.80
C GLU A 183 -80.68 -25.53 67.84
N LYS A 184 -79.90 -25.97 66.84
CA LYS A 184 -80.28 -27.08 65.96
C LYS A 184 -80.41 -28.39 66.73
N ALA A 185 -79.46 -28.69 67.63
CA ALA A 185 -79.47 -29.91 68.44
C ALA A 185 -80.64 -29.94 69.44
N GLU A 186 -81.06 -28.78 69.95
CA GLU A 186 -82.24 -28.62 70.81
C GLU A 186 -83.57 -28.56 70.04
N GLY A 187 -83.54 -28.54 68.70
CA GLY A 187 -84.74 -28.51 67.84
C GLY A 187 -85.32 -27.10 67.58
N ASN A 188 -84.61 -26.04 67.99
CA ASN A 188 -85.01 -24.64 67.79
C ASN A 188 -84.57 -24.13 66.40
N TRP A 189 -85.21 -24.65 65.35
CA TRP A 189 -84.82 -24.40 63.94
C TRP A 189 -84.75 -22.92 63.54
N GLU A 190 -85.66 -22.08 64.05
CA GLU A 190 -85.69 -20.64 63.74
C GLU A 190 -84.45 -19.91 64.29
N LYS A 191 -84.09 -20.16 65.56
CA LYS A 191 -82.88 -19.60 66.16
C LYS A 191 -81.62 -20.16 65.52
N ALA A 192 -81.62 -21.46 65.19
CA ALA A 192 -80.50 -22.09 64.50
C ALA A 192 -80.23 -21.43 63.14
N TRP A 193 -81.29 -21.12 62.38
CA TRP A 193 -81.19 -20.40 61.11
C TRP A 193 -80.71 -18.96 61.30
N PHE A 194 -81.26 -18.23 62.27
CA PHE A 194 -80.82 -16.87 62.60
C PHE A 194 -79.31 -16.79 62.86
N TYR A 195 -78.78 -17.65 63.74
CA TYR A 195 -77.35 -17.66 64.04
C TYR A 195 -76.49 -18.11 62.85
N LEU A 196 -77.03 -18.97 61.97
CA LEU A 196 -76.34 -19.39 60.75
C LEU A 196 -76.27 -18.26 59.71
N ASP A 197 -77.35 -17.49 59.57
CA ASP A 197 -77.42 -16.34 58.66
C ASP A 197 -76.46 -15.22 59.08
N GLU A 198 -76.41 -14.93 60.39
CA GLU A 198 -75.42 -14.01 60.97
C GLU A 198 -73.98 -14.49 60.74
N TYR A 199 -73.72 -15.79 60.93
CA TYR A 199 -72.42 -16.40 60.63
C TYR A 199 -72.04 -16.23 59.15
N ASN A 200 -72.96 -16.53 58.22
CA ASN A 200 -72.71 -16.43 56.78
C ASN A 200 -72.48 -14.97 56.35
N SER A 201 -73.33 -14.05 56.79
CA SER A 201 -73.22 -12.61 56.49
C SER A 201 -71.85 -12.05 56.93
N ALA A 202 -71.38 -12.50 58.09
CA ALA A 202 -70.10 -12.08 58.62
C ALA A 202 -68.91 -12.76 57.89
N SER A 203 -69.03 -14.04 57.56
CA SER A 203 -68.03 -14.80 56.80
C SER A 203 -67.84 -14.25 55.37
N ASP A 204 -68.94 -13.91 54.69
CA ASP A 204 -68.93 -13.36 53.33
C ASP A 204 -68.22 -12.01 53.26
N SER A 205 -68.35 -11.17 54.29
CA SER A 205 -67.63 -9.89 54.39
C SER A 205 -66.11 -10.10 54.40
N ILE A 206 -65.61 -11.07 55.18
CA ILE A 206 -64.18 -11.40 55.25
C ILE A 206 -63.68 -12.03 53.96
N LEU A 207 -64.43 -12.98 53.41
CA LEU A 207 -64.09 -13.61 52.14
C LEU A 207 -63.99 -12.57 51.02
N THR A 208 -64.88 -11.58 51.02
CA THR A 208 -64.86 -10.45 50.08
C THR A 208 -63.61 -9.59 50.24
N ILE A 209 -63.22 -9.26 51.48
CA ILE A 209 -61.99 -8.51 51.76
C ILE A 209 -60.75 -9.29 51.27
N ARG A 210 -60.64 -10.57 51.65
CA ARG A 210 -59.52 -11.43 51.24
C ARG A 210 -59.42 -11.60 49.73
N ASN A 211 -60.55 -11.78 49.06
CA ASN A 211 -60.58 -11.89 47.60
C ASN A 211 -60.15 -10.57 46.93
N ARG A 212 -60.56 -9.41 47.46
CA ARG A 212 -60.07 -8.11 46.96
C ARG A 212 -58.57 -7.96 47.15
N GLU A 213 -58.03 -8.33 48.31
CA GLU A 213 -56.58 -8.29 48.57
C GLU A 213 -55.80 -9.20 47.62
N ASN A 214 -56.30 -10.42 47.37
CA ASN A 214 -55.70 -11.36 46.42
C ASN A 214 -55.71 -10.81 44.98
N ILE A 215 -56.81 -10.19 44.54
CA ILE A 215 -56.90 -9.54 43.23
C ILE A 215 -55.86 -8.43 43.11
N ILE A 216 -55.77 -7.54 44.11
CA ILE A 216 -54.78 -6.45 44.16
C ILE A 216 -53.35 -7.00 44.12
N LYS A 217 -53.08 -8.09 44.86
CA LYS A 217 -51.77 -8.75 44.85
C LYS A 217 -51.41 -9.28 43.46
N ILE A 218 -52.32 -10.01 42.82
CA ILE A 218 -52.11 -10.55 41.47
C ILE A 218 -51.91 -9.42 40.45
N GLU A 219 -52.70 -8.35 40.52
CA GLU A 219 -52.55 -7.18 39.65
C GLU A 219 -51.18 -6.52 39.81
N LYS A 220 -50.72 -6.35 41.06
CA LYS A 220 -49.40 -5.80 41.36
C LYS A 220 -48.25 -6.69 40.86
N GLU A 221 -48.37 -8.01 41.03
CA GLU A 221 -47.39 -8.98 40.51
C GLU A 221 -47.34 -8.94 38.98
N TYR A 222 -48.49 -8.84 38.32
CA TYR A 222 -48.59 -8.71 36.87
C TYR A 222 -47.96 -7.41 36.36
N GLU A 223 -48.27 -6.27 36.97
CA GLU A 223 -47.65 -4.98 36.60
C GLU A 223 -46.14 -4.99 36.83
N HIS A 224 -45.67 -5.56 37.94
CA HIS A 224 -44.24 -5.73 38.19
C HIS A 224 -43.58 -6.62 37.14
N LEU A 225 -44.22 -7.74 36.77
CA LEU A 225 -43.72 -8.63 35.73
C LEU A 225 -43.61 -7.90 34.38
N LYS A 226 -44.64 -7.15 34.00
CA LYS A 226 -44.67 -6.33 32.78
C LYS A 226 -43.53 -5.31 32.73
N ILE A 227 -43.35 -4.55 33.82
CA ILE A 227 -42.23 -3.59 33.96
C ILE A 227 -40.88 -4.30 33.88
N SER A 228 -40.74 -5.47 34.51
CA SER A 228 -39.49 -6.24 34.50
C SER A 228 -39.14 -6.74 33.09
N LEU A 229 -40.14 -7.20 32.32
CA LEU A 229 -39.99 -7.63 30.94
C LEU A 229 -39.60 -6.45 30.03
N GLU A 230 -40.24 -5.30 30.21
CA GLU A 230 -39.88 -4.08 29.48
C GLU A 230 -38.44 -3.63 29.80
N ASN A 231 -38.04 -3.66 31.07
CA ASN A 231 -36.67 -3.38 31.48
C ASN A 231 -35.66 -4.35 30.85
N MET A 232 -35.98 -5.64 30.78
CA MET A 232 -35.13 -6.62 30.09
C MET A 232 -35.03 -6.34 28.59
N ARG A 233 -36.15 -6.01 27.94
CA ARG A 233 -36.18 -5.62 26.52
C ARG A 233 -35.35 -4.38 26.26
N LEU A 234 -35.52 -3.32 27.05
CA LEU A 234 -34.74 -2.09 26.97
C LEU A 234 -33.24 -2.34 27.18
N LYS A 235 -32.88 -3.22 28.11
CA LYS A 235 -31.48 -3.61 28.34
C LYS A 235 -30.90 -4.34 27.12
N SER A 236 -31.66 -5.26 26.52
CA SER A 236 -31.30 -5.95 25.28
C SER A 236 -31.14 -4.96 24.11
N ASP A 237 -32.07 -4.02 23.94
CA ASP A 237 -31.99 -3.05 22.85
C ASP A 237 -30.81 -2.08 23.03
N LYS A 238 -30.53 -1.62 24.26
CA LYS A 238 -29.30 -0.87 24.57
C LYS A 238 -28.03 -1.65 24.22
N GLN A 239 -27.99 -2.96 24.51
CA GLN A 239 -26.85 -3.81 24.13
C GLN A 239 -26.70 -3.92 22.60
N LYS A 240 -27.80 -4.03 21.85
CA LYS A 240 -27.75 -4.02 20.37
C LYS A 240 -27.18 -2.71 19.83
N TYR A 241 -27.64 -1.56 20.33
CA TYR A 241 -27.10 -0.26 19.93
C TYR A 241 -25.61 -0.12 20.26
N PHE A 242 -25.17 -0.63 21.41
CA PHE A 242 -23.75 -0.66 21.77
C PHE A 242 -22.94 -1.51 20.78
N ILE A 243 -23.43 -2.69 20.39
CA ILE A 243 -22.78 -3.54 19.38
C ILE A 243 -22.71 -2.83 18.02
N TYR A 244 -23.80 -2.22 17.56
CA TYR A 244 -23.80 -1.46 16.30
C TYR A 244 -22.82 -0.30 16.31
N TRP A 245 -22.73 0.41 17.45
CA TRP A 245 -21.76 1.48 17.64
C TRP A 245 -20.31 0.98 17.54
N VAL A 246 -19.99 -0.14 18.21
CA VAL A 246 -18.65 -0.77 18.13
C VAL A 246 -18.31 -1.21 16.70
N ILE A 247 -19.25 -1.81 15.97
CA ILE A 247 -19.07 -2.21 14.57
C ILE A 247 -18.80 -0.98 13.69
N SER A 248 -19.58 0.08 13.84
CA SER A 248 -19.43 1.33 13.09
C SER A 248 -18.06 1.97 13.30
N VAL A 249 -17.61 2.06 14.56
CA VAL A 249 -16.27 2.57 14.91
C VAL A 249 -15.17 1.70 14.30
N SER A 250 -15.33 0.38 14.34
CA SER A 250 -14.36 -0.57 13.77
C SER A 250 -14.22 -0.40 12.25
N ILE A 251 -15.34 -0.22 11.53
CA ILE A 251 -15.33 0.05 10.09
C ILE A 251 -14.60 1.36 9.79
N LEU A 252 -14.85 2.41 10.58
CA LEU A 252 -14.18 3.71 10.41
C LEU A 252 -12.66 3.60 10.57
N LEU A 253 -12.20 2.84 11.57
CA LEU A 253 -10.77 2.59 11.81
C LEU A 253 -10.13 1.83 10.64
N ILE A 254 -10.82 0.82 10.09
CA ILE A 254 -10.34 0.07 8.92
C ILE A 254 -10.21 1.00 7.69
N LEU A 255 -11.19 1.88 7.46
CA LEU A 255 -11.14 2.85 6.36
C LEU A 255 -9.97 3.83 6.51
N LEU A 256 -9.73 4.33 7.72
CA LEU A 256 -8.58 5.19 8.02
C LEU A 256 -7.25 4.47 7.79
N TRP A 257 -7.15 3.20 8.20
CA TRP A 257 -5.96 2.39 7.98
C TRP A 257 -5.68 2.16 6.49
N VAL A 258 -6.71 1.84 5.70
CA VAL A 258 -6.59 1.70 4.23
C VAL A 258 -6.19 3.03 3.58
N PHE A 259 -6.74 4.15 4.05
CA PHE A 259 -6.42 5.48 3.55
C PHE A 259 -4.94 5.84 3.80
N GLN A 260 -4.43 5.58 5.00
CA GLN A 260 -3.01 5.77 5.35
C GLN A 260 -2.10 4.95 4.43
N ILE A 261 -2.42 3.66 4.21
CA ILE A 261 -1.67 2.81 3.28
C ILE A 261 -1.67 3.36 1.85
N ARG A 262 -2.80 3.91 1.38
CA ARG A 262 -2.85 4.54 0.04
C ARG A 262 -1.97 5.78 -0.06
N ILE A 263 -1.96 6.63 0.96
CA ILE A 263 -1.09 7.81 1.01
C ILE A 263 0.38 7.37 0.99
N ASP A 264 0.77 6.43 1.82
CA ASP A 264 2.15 5.94 1.86
C ASP A 264 2.60 5.35 0.54
N ARG A 265 1.74 4.56 -0.13
CA ARG A 265 2.03 4.03 -1.46
C ARG A 265 2.18 5.15 -2.49
N LYS A 266 1.34 6.19 -2.44
CA LYS A 266 1.44 7.35 -3.34
C LYS A 266 2.74 8.11 -3.09
N ASN A 267 3.09 8.38 -1.84
CA ASN A 267 4.33 9.07 -1.47
C ASN A 267 5.57 8.31 -1.93
N LYS A 268 5.61 6.98 -1.75
CA LYS A 268 6.70 6.14 -2.28
C LYS A 268 6.81 6.18 -3.81
N ARG A 269 5.68 6.24 -4.53
CA ARG A 269 5.68 6.38 -6.00
C ARG A 269 6.21 7.74 -6.43
N LEU A 270 5.80 8.82 -5.78
CA LEU A 270 6.27 10.17 -6.06
C LEU A 270 7.79 10.28 -5.83
N LEU A 271 8.29 9.75 -4.71
CA LEU A 271 9.73 9.74 -4.42
C LEU A 271 10.52 8.98 -5.50
N LYS A 272 9.99 7.84 -5.98
CA LYS A 272 10.63 7.08 -7.07
C LYS A 272 10.64 7.86 -8.39
N GLN A 273 9.56 8.59 -8.69
CA GLN A 273 9.50 9.44 -9.89
C GLN A 273 10.49 10.61 -9.81
N GLU A 274 10.65 11.21 -8.64
CA GLU A 274 11.60 12.29 -8.40
C GLU A 274 13.05 11.83 -8.62
N ILE A 275 13.40 10.64 -8.12
CA ILE A 275 14.71 10.02 -8.37
C ILE A 275 14.92 9.72 -9.86
N ASP A 276 13.92 9.16 -10.54
CA ASP A 276 14.01 8.85 -11.98
C ASP A 276 14.17 10.11 -12.84
N LEU A 277 13.43 11.18 -12.51
CA LEU A 277 13.57 12.49 -13.14
C LEU A 277 14.97 13.08 -12.92
N SER A 278 15.51 12.97 -11.70
CA SER A 278 16.88 13.39 -11.39
C SER A 278 17.91 12.64 -12.23
N ASN A 279 17.77 11.31 -12.34
CA ASN A 279 18.66 10.48 -13.15
C ASN A 279 18.59 10.85 -14.65
N LYS A 280 17.39 11.02 -15.20
CA LYS A 280 17.21 11.45 -16.60
C LYS A 280 17.78 12.85 -16.85
N SER A 281 17.62 13.76 -15.89
CA SER A 281 18.23 15.10 -15.96
C SER A 281 19.77 15.01 -16.01
N ASN A 282 20.36 14.15 -15.17
CA ASN A 282 21.80 13.90 -15.18
C ASN A 282 22.28 13.25 -16.49
N GLU A 283 21.52 12.32 -17.05
CA GLU A 283 21.84 11.73 -18.37
C GLU A 283 21.75 12.77 -19.50
N LEU A 284 20.71 13.62 -19.50
CA LEU A 284 20.58 14.71 -20.45
C LEU A 284 21.75 15.70 -20.35
N PHE A 285 22.22 15.97 -19.13
CA PHE A 285 23.40 16.80 -18.91
C PHE A 285 24.66 16.17 -19.54
N ARG A 286 24.89 14.87 -19.33
CA ARG A 286 26.02 14.14 -19.95
C ARG A 286 25.92 14.11 -21.47
N LEU A 287 24.73 13.89 -22.01
CA LEU A 287 24.51 13.85 -23.46
C LEU A 287 24.76 15.22 -24.09
N ARG A 288 24.30 16.29 -23.45
CA ARG A 288 24.55 17.67 -23.87
C ARG A 288 26.04 17.99 -23.87
N ASP A 289 26.78 17.58 -22.84
CA ASP A 289 28.23 17.77 -22.77
C ASP A 289 28.96 16.99 -23.89
N ASN A 290 28.56 15.74 -24.14
CA ASN A 290 29.08 14.95 -25.25
C ASN A 290 28.81 15.59 -26.63
N LEU A 291 27.61 16.15 -26.84
CA LEU A 291 27.28 16.86 -28.08
C LEU A 291 28.13 18.12 -28.24
N ARG A 292 28.33 18.88 -27.15
CA ARG A 292 29.20 20.06 -27.14
C ARG A 292 30.64 19.69 -27.50
N ASN A 293 31.20 18.66 -26.87
CA ASN A 293 32.53 18.14 -27.20
C ASN A 293 32.64 17.69 -28.67
N LYS A 294 31.57 17.13 -29.25
CA LYS A 294 31.53 16.78 -30.68
C LYS A 294 31.47 18.03 -31.57
N GLN A 295 30.72 19.05 -31.19
CA GLN A 295 30.70 20.33 -31.91
C GLN A 295 32.08 20.99 -31.90
N ASP A 296 32.74 21.08 -30.75
CA ASP A 296 34.08 21.65 -30.63
C ASP A 296 35.09 20.89 -31.51
N ARG A 297 34.99 19.55 -31.56
CA ARG A 297 35.81 18.72 -32.46
C ARG A 297 35.52 18.97 -33.94
N LEU A 298 34.25 19.13 -34.31
CA LEU A 298 33.88 19.42 -35.69
C LEU A 298 34.38 20.81 -36.12
N GLU A 299 34.30 21.80 -35.22
CA GLU A 299 34.85 23.13 -35.46
C GLU A 299 36.38 23.07 -35.64
N ALA A 300 37.10 22.38 -34.75
CA ALA A 300 38.53 22.16 -34.90
C ALA A 300 38.91 21.43 -36.20
N LEU A 301 38.14 20.41 -36.60
CA LEU A 301 38.36 19.69 -37.86
C LEU A 301 38.05 20.58 -39.07
N SER A 302 37.03 21.44 -38.98
CA SER A 302 36.70 22.39 -40.05
C SER A 302 37.82 23.41 -40.27
N ILE A 303 38.46 23.89 -39.19
CA ILE A 303 39.64 24.76 -39.24
C ILE A 303 40.83 24.04 -39.88
N GLN A 304 41.10 22.78 -39.48
CA GLN A 304 42.16 21.98 -40.10
C GLN A 304 41.92 21.72 -41.59
N LEU A 305 40.68 21.49 -42.01
CA LEU A 305 40.34 21.32 -43.41
C LEU A 305 40.51 22.62 -44.20
N SER A 306 40.18 23.78 -43.63
CA SER A 306 40.45 25.07 -44.31
C SER A 306 41.94 25.32 -44.49
N GLU A 307 42.77 25.08 -43.48
CA GLU A 307 44.24 25.23 -43.58
C GLU A 307 44.83 24.27 -44.64
N LYS A 308 44.32 23.04 -44.70
CA LYS A 308 44.79 22.05 -45.67
C LYS A 308 44.38 22.41 -47.10
N ASN A 309 43.18 22.95 -47.30
CA ASN A 309 42.72 23.42 -48.61
C ASN A 309 43.50 24.64 -49.11
N GLU A 310 43.86 25.56 -48.21
CA GLU A 310 44.70 26.72 -48.55
C GLU A 310 46.09 26.27 -49.06
N LYS A 311 46.73 25.33 -48.33
CA LYS A 311 48.00 24.72 -48.77
C LYS A 311 47.89 23.97 -50.09
N LEU A 312 46.75 23.34 -50.37
CA LEU A 312 46.53 22.62 -51.63
C LEU A 312 46.41 23.58 -52.82
N ASN A 313 45.78 24.75 -52.63
CA ASN A 313 45.69 25.79 -53.65
C ASN A 313 47.05 26.44 -53.98
N GLU A 314 47.94 26.60 -52.99
CA GLU A 314 49.33 27.05 -53.24
C GLU A 314 50.15 26.03 -54.05
N LEU A 315 49.91 24.74 -53.87
CA LEU A 315 50.57 23.68 -54.64
C LEU A 315 50.08 23.61 -56.09
N ASP A 316 48.77 23.72 -56.33
CA ASP A 316 48.18 23.69 -57.68
C ASP A 316 48.61 24.90 -58.54
N SER A 317 48.79 26.07 -57.91
CA SER A 317 49.30 27.27 -58.60
C SER A 317 50.78 27.16 -58.99
N ARG A 318 51.59 26.46 -58.19
CA ARG A 318 52.99 26.15 -58.54
C ARG A 318 53.11 25.20 -59.73
N GLU A 319 52.30 24.16 -59.78
CA GLU A 319 52.37 23.15 -60.86
C GLU A 319 51.98 23.74 -62.24
N LYS A 320 51.07 24.72 -62.27
CA LYS A 320 50.69 25.43 -63.51
C LYS A 320 51.83 26.28 -64.09
N LEU A 321 52.58 26.98 -63.23
CA LEU A 321 53.67 27.85 -63.65
C LEU A 321 54.84 27.08 -64.26
N GLU A 322 55.09 25.86 -63.77
CA GLU A 322 56.21 25.01 -64.22
C GLU A 322 55.94 24.40 -65.60
N LYS A 323 54.68 24.09 -65.93
CA LYS A 323 54.28 23.58 -67.25
C LYS A 323 54.39 24.63 -68.36
N GLU A 324 54.09 25.90 -68.08
CA GLU A 324 54.23 26.98 -69.06
C GLU A 324 55.70 27.26 -69.42
N TYR A 325 56.62 27.17 -68.46
CA TYR A 325 58.04 27.42 -68.69
C TYR A 325 58.68 26.40 -69.64
N GLU A 326 58.39 25.11 -69.47
CA GLU A 326 58.96 24.04 -70.30
C GLU A 326 58.48 24.08 -71.76
N GLN A 327 57.27 24.60 -72.01
CA GLN A 327 56.71 24.65 -73.36
C GLN A 327 57.39 25.71 -74.22
N ILE A 328 57.71 26.87 -73.65
CA ILE A 328 58.39 27.97 -74.35
C ILE A 328 59.80 27.57 -74.79
N LYS A 329 60.53 26.85 -73.94
CA LYS A 329 61.92 26.43 -74.20
C LYS A 329 62.04 25.50 -75.42
N LYS A 330 61.04 24.64 -75.65
CA LYS A 330 61.04 23.67 -76.75
C LYS A 330 60.80 24.30 -78.12
N GLU A 331 60.08 25.42 -78.17
CA GLU A 331 59.77 26.10 -79.43
C GLU A 331 61.00 26.79 -80.03
N GLU A 332 61.87 27.34 -79.17
CA GLU A 332 63.08 28.06 -79.58
C GLU A 332 64.07 27.17 -80.35
N GLU A 333 64.35 25.96 -79.85
CA GLU A 333 65.33 25.05 -80.47
C GLU A 333 64.91 24.59 -81.88
N THR A 334 63.61 24.44 -82.13
CA THR A 334 63.10 23.96 -83.43
C THR A 334 63.14 25.01 -84.55
N LEU A 335 63.20 26.29 -84.20
CA LEU A 335 63.26 27.39 -85.17
C LEU A 335 64.67 27.58 -85.74
N VAL A 336 65.70 27.41 -84.91
CA VAL A 336 67.11 27.60 -85.30
C VAL A 336 67.54 26.60 -86.39
N LEU A 337 67.17 25.32 -86.24
CA LEU A 337 67.51 24.26 -87.21
C LEU A 337 66.90 24.50 -88.59
N ARG A 338 65.63 24.96 -88.65
CA ARG A 338 64.91 25.19 -89.90
C ARG A 338 65.53 26.30 -90.77
N ILE A 339 66.13 27.30 -90.13
CA ILE A 339 66.78 28.42 -90.85
C ILE A 339 68.07 27.96 -91.54
N ALA A 340 68.82 27.04 -90.92
CA ALA A 340 70.09 26.56 -91.46
C ALA A 340 69.93 25.74 -92.76
N GLU A 341 68.94 24.84 -92.82
CA GLU A 341 68.68 24.03 -94.02
C GLU A 341 68.30 24.88 -95.22
N ARG A 342 67.41 25.86 -95.02
CA ARG A 342 66.86 26.67 -96.11
C ARG A 342 67.91 27.51 -96.83
N ARG A 343 68.97 27.94 -96.13
CA ARG A 343 70.07 28.72 -96.73
C ARG A 343 70.92 27.88 -97.67
N LYS A 344 71.20 26.62 -97.31
CA LYS A 344 72.02 25.70 -98.12
C LYS A 344 71.36 25.40 -99.47
N ASP A 345 70.04 25.18 -99.48
CA ASP A 345 69.28 24.92 -100.70
C ASP A 345 69.25 26.13 -101.65
N LEU A 346 69.18 27.34 -101.09
CA LEU A 346 69.16 28.57 -101.89
C LEU A 346 70.45 28.74 -102.71
N PHE A 347 71.61 28.43 -102.12
CA PHE A 347 72.90 28.57 -102.81
C PHE A 347 73.11 27.53 -103.91
N LEU A 348 72.88 26.24 -103.61
CA LEU A 348 73.13 25.14 -104.56
C LEU A 348 72.18 25.14 -105.76
N SER A 349 70.97 25.69 -105.60
CA SER A 349 70.01 25.81 -106.70
C SER A 349 70.34 26.92 -107.71
N SER A 350 71.29 27.81 -107.38
CA SER A 350 71.67 28.96 -108.21
C SER A 350 72.28 28.55 -109.56
N ALA A 351 72.03 29.38 -110.58
CA ALA A 351 72.49 29.10 -111.94
C ALA A 351 74.03 29.03 -112.05
N ILE A 352 74.75 29.84 -111.26
CA ILE A 352 76.21 29.83 -111.24
C ILE A 352 76.77 28.58 -110.56
N ALA A 353 76.21 28.14 -109.42
CA ALA A 353 76.64 26.92 -108.73
C ALA A 353 76.45 25.68 -109.64
N LYS A 354 75.28 25.55 -110.27
CA LYS A 354 75.00 24.47 -111.24
C LYS A 354 75.97 24.47 -112.42
N LYS A 355 76.30 25.66 -112.96
CA LYS A 355 77.27 25.81 -114.05
C LYS A 355 78.67 25.38 -113.62
N VAL A 356 79.12 25.80 -112.45
CA VAL A 356 80.46 25.49 -111.92
C VAL A 356 80.60 24.00 -111.61
N ILE A 357 79.58 23.37 -111.00
CA ILE A 357 79.56 21.92 -110.77
C ILE A 357 79.66 21.17 -112.09
N LYS A 358 78.91 21.57 -113.13
CA LYS A 358 78.96 20.90 -114.44
C LYS A 358 80.33 21.03 -115.13
N LEU A 359 80.99 22.19 -114.99
CA LEU A 359 82.33 22.40 -115.52
C LEU A 359 83.39 21.59 -114.76
N SER A 360 83.19 21.37 -113.46
CA SER A 360 84.11 20.57 -112.63
C SER A 360 84.19 19.10 -113.04
N GLN A 361 83.22 18.59 -113.81
CA GLN A 361 83.13 17.19 -114.20
C GLN A 361 83.70 16.87 -115.60
N LYS A 362 84.17 17.88 -116.36
CA LYS A 362 84.57 17.71 -117.77
C LYS A 362 86.06 18.07 -118.00
N VAL A 363 86.88 17.06 -118.30
CA VAL A 363 88.32 17.22 -118.59
C VAL A 363 88.54 17.45 -120.10
N VAL A 364 89.32 18.48 -120.48
CA VAL A 364 89.68 18.78 -121.88
C VAL A 364 91.21 18.62 -122.06
N PRO A 365 91.70 17.62 -122.84
CA PRO A 365 93.13 17.38 -123.02
C PRO A 365 93.83 18.53 -123.76
N GLY A 366 94.98 18.98 -123.27
CA GLY A 366 95.80 20.05 -123.88
C GLY A 366 95.44 21.48 -123.46
N ALA A 367 94.47 21.67 -122.54
CA ALA A 367 94.09 22.99 -122.05
C ALA A 367 95.27 23.71 -121.36
N THR A 368 95.48 24.98 -121.69
CA THR A 368 96.57 25.81 -121.14
C THR A 368 96.09 26.77 -120.05
N LYS A 369 94.79 26.85 -119.73
CA LYS A 369 94.18 27.73 -118.70
C LYS A 369 92.90 27.13 -118.07
N SER A 370 92.49 27.66 -116.91
CA SER A 370 91.27 27.31 -116.17
C SER A 370 89.97 27.54 -116.96
N PRO A 371 88.96 26.65 -116.81
CA PRO A 371 87.66 26.78 -117.44
C PRO A 371 86.74 27.85 -116.82
N LEU A 372 87.10 28.42 -115.67
CA LEU A 372 86.33 29.50 -115.04
C LEU A 372 86.89 30.87 -115.46
N SER A 373 86.03 31.69 -116.06
CA SER A 373 86.40 33.08 -116.37
C SER A 373 86.40 33.94 -115.11
N GLU A 374 87.08 35.09 -115.16
CA GLU A 374 87.07 36.04 -114.03
C GLU A 374 85.66 36.54 -113.70
N LYS A 375 84.79 36.63 -114.71
CA LYS A 375 83.37 36.99 -114.53
C LYS A 375 82.58 35.89 -113.81
N ASP A 376 82.92 34.61 -114.04
CA ASP A 376 82.32 33.51 -113.29
C ASP A 376 82.73 33.54 -111.80
N TRP A 377 83.98 33.90 -111.50
CA TRP A 377 84.46 34.04 -110.12
C TRP A 377 83.77 35.15 -109.34
N GLN A 378 83.56 36.32 -109.94
CA GLN A 378 82.79 37.38 -109.29
C GLN A 378 81.35 36.95 -109.03
N ASN A 379 80.70 36.29 -109.99
CA ASN A 379 79.34 35.79 -109.81
C ASN A 379 79.23 34.75 -108.68
N ILE A 380 80.22 33.87 -108.52
CA ILE A 380 80.26 32.92 -107.40
C ILE A 380 80.37 33.67 -106.06
N ILE A 381 81.28 34.63 -105.95
CA ILE A 381 81.53 35.38 -104.72
C ILE A 381 80.28 36.19 -104.32
N THR A 382 79.66 36.90 -105.27
CA THR A 382 78.43 37.67 -105.02
C THR A 382 77.31 36.77 -104.53
N GLN A 383 77.05 35.65 -105.21
CA GLN A 383 75.97 34.73 -104.85
C GLN A 383 76.21 34.04 -103.50
N VAL A 384 77.45 33.67 -103.18
CA VAL A 384 77.79 33.12 -101.87
C VAL A 384 77.52 34.15 -100.76
N ASN A 385 77.95 35.40 -100.94
CA ASN A 385 77.82 36.42 -99.90
C ASN A 385 76.37 36.90 -99.74
N GLU A 386 75.51 36.80 -100.75
CA GLU A 386 74.06 36.99 -100.57
C GLU A 386 73.46 35.91 -99.65
N VAL A 387 73.91 34.65 -99.79
CA VAL A 387 73.39 33.54 -98.98
C VAL A 387 74.03 33.50 -97.58
N TYR A 388 75.29 33.93 -97.47
CA TYR A 388 76.06 33.98 -96.24
C TYR A 388 76.65 35.39 -96.03
N PRO A 389 75.85 36.37 -95.59
CA PRO A 389 76.23 37.80 -95.54
C PRO A 389 77.51 38.09 -94.78
N PHE A 390 77.75 37.37 -93.68
CA PHE A 390 78.89 37.60 -92.80
C PHE A 390 80.17 36.88 -93.22
N LEU A 391 80.13 36.10 -94.31
CA LEU A 391 81.28 35.29 -94.73
C LEU A 391 82.41 36.16 -95.30
N ALA A 392 82.08 37.18 -96.09
CA ALA A 392 83.08 38.08 -96.68
C ALA A 392 83.89 38.80 -95.59
N ASP A 393 83.21 39.36 -94.59
CA ASP A 393 83.83 40.07 -93.47
C ASP A 393 84.70 39.12 -92.64
N ARG A 394 84.22 37.90 -92.40
CA ARG A 394 84.99 36.87 -91.69
C ARG A 394 86.26 36.50 -92.46
N LEU A 395 86.19 36.32 -93.78
CA LEU A 395 87.37 35.99 -94.59
C LEU A 395 88.34 37.17 -94.73
N ALA A 396 87.85 38.41 -94.73
CA ALA A 396 88.68 39.62 -94.81
C ALA A 396 89.58 39.80 -93.58
N ALA A 397 89.18 39.28 -92.41
CA ALA A 397 90.02 39.23 -91.22
C ALA A 397 91.29 38.36 -91.41
N PHE A 398 91.31 37.49 -92.41
CA PHE A 398 92.45 36.64 -92.73
C PHE A 398 93.13 37.17 -94.00
N ASN A 399 94.42 37.45 -93.92
CA ASN A 399 95.20 38.06 -95.01
C ASN A 399 95.52 37.02 -96.13
N LEU A 400 94.48 36.52 -96.79
CA LEU A 400 94.51 35.42 -97.77
C LEU A 400 94.89 35.93 -99.16
N SER A 401 95.67 35.14 -99.91
CA SER A 401 95.95 35.45 -101.31
C SER A 401 94.70 35.26 -102.19
N ALA A 402 94.64 35.94 -103.34
CA ALA A 402 93.49 35.86 -104.24
C ALA A 402 93.12 34.42 -104.66
N ALA A 403 94.11 33.53 -104.78
CA ALA A 403 93.88 32.12 -105.11
C ALA A 403 93.40 31.28 -103.92
N GLU A 404 93.77 31.64 -102.68
CA GLU A 404 93.27 31.02 -101.45
C GLU A 404 91.85 31.46 -101.15
N LEU A 405 91.54 32.74 -101.40
CA LEU A 405 90.20 33.28 -101.24
C LEU A 405 89.21 32.61 -102.20
N ARG A 406 89.57 32.49 -103.49
CA ARG A 406 88.81 31.70 -104.47
C ARG A 406 88.56 30.25 -104.02
N TYR A 407 89.52 29.67 -103.32
CA TYR A 407 89.38 28.32 -102.78
C TYR A 407 88.31 28.24 -101.66
N CYS A 408 88.27 29.21 -100.74
CA CYS A 408 87.23 29.27 -99.70
C CYS A 408 85.83 29.29 -100.32
N TYR A 409 85.62 30.08 -101.37
CA TYR A 409 84.32 30.13 -102.06
C TYR A 409 83.97 28.83 -102.81
N LEU A 410 84.96 28.15 -103.42
CA LEU A 410 84.74 26.83 -104.00
C LEU A 410 84.36 25.77 -102.97
N SER A 411 84.93 25.83 -101.76
CA SER A 411 84.69 24.81 -100.72
C SER A 411 83.22 24.72 -100.30
N LEU A 412 82.44 25.80 -100.49
CA LEU A 412 81.01 25.84 -100.21
C LEU A 412 80.16 25.07 -101.22
N LEU A 413 80.71 24.79 -102.41
CA LEU A 413 80.07 23.94 -103.42
C LEU A 413 80.24 22.45 -103.12
N GLY A 414 81.07 22.09 -102.13
CA GLY A 414 81.28 20.71 -101.70
C GLY A 414 81.88 19.79 -102.77
N LEU A 415 82.66 20.37 -103.70
CA LEU A 415 83.29 19.61 -104.78
C LEU A 415 84.40 18.70 -104.25
N ASP A 416 84.59 17.56 -104.91
CA ASP A 416 85.69 16.66 -104.62
C ASP A 416 87.03 17.22 -105.13
N SER A 417 88.15 16.69 -104.64
CA SER A 417 89.48 17.19 -104.96
C SER A 417 89.79 17.12 -106.47
N ILE A 418 89.12 16.23 -107.20
CA ILE A 418 89.25 16.08 -108.66
C ILE A 418 88.52 17.22 -109.37
N GLY A 419 87.26 17.50 -109.02
CA GLY A 419 86.50 18.60 -109.61
C GLY A 419 87.12 19.96 -109.35
N GLU A 420 87.64 20.19 -108.14
CA GLU A 420 88.39 21.41 -107.81
C GLU A 420 89.67 21.55 -108.65
N SER A 421 90.37 20.44 -108.93
CA SER A 421 91.60 20.43 -109.73
C SER A 421 91.35 20.86 -111.18
N ILE A 422 90.21 20.43 -111.74
CA ILE A 422 89.77 20.76 -113.09
C ILE A 422 89.42 22.25 -113.17
N LEU A 423 88.66 22.76 -112.20
CA LEU A 423 88.27 24.16 -112.17
C LEU A 423 89.44 25.11 -111.96
N LEU A 424 90.43 24.73 -111.16
CA LEU A 424 91.59 25.56 -110.87
C LEU A 424 92.76 25.36 -111.84
N HIS A 425 92.68 24.37 -112.73
CA HIS A 425 93.76 23.95 -113.65
C HIS A 425 95.09 23.72 -112.92
N ILE A 426 95.03 22.90 -111.87
CA ILE A 426 96.20 22.47 -111.10
C ILE A 426 96.15 20.96 -110.89
N GLN A 427 97.30 20.34 -110.61
CA GLN A 427 97.34 18.90 -110.30
C GLN A 427 96.47 18.59 -109.06
N PRO A 428 95.72 17.48 -109.01
CA PRO A 428 94.84 17.12 -107.89
C PRO A 428 95.53 17.15 -106.51
N ASP A 429 96.78 16.68 -106.41
CA ASP A 429 97.56 16.74 -105.17
C ASP A 429 97.88 18.16 -104.72
N SER A 430 97.95 19.11 -105.67
CA SER A 430 98.15 20.52 -105.36
C SER A 430 96.91 21.15 -104.74
N VAL A 431 95.71 20.64 -105.07
CA VAL A 431 94.45 21.08 -104.47
C VAL A 431 94.41 20.74 -102.98
N ASN A 432 94.73 19.50 -102.61
CA ASN A 432 94.74 19.05 -101.21
C ASN A 432 95.79 19.83 -100.39
N LYS A 433 96.98 20.09 -100.96
CA LYS A 433 97.99 20.96 -100.33
C LYS A 433 97.51 22.41 -100.18
N ARG A 434 96.63 22.90 -101.06
CA ARG A 434 96.02 24.23 -100.95
C ARG A 434 94.91 24.25 -99.88
N ARG A 435 94.06 23.22 -99.83
CA ARG A 435 93.05 23.00 -98.78
C ARG A 435 93.65 23.04 -97.39
N GLN A 436 94.77 22.32 -97.20
CA GLN A 436 95.46 22.29 -95.92
C GLN A 436 96.09 23.65 -95.55
N ARG A 437 96.69 24.36 -96.51
CA ARG A 437 97.22 25.71 -96.29
C ARG A 437 96.14 26.71 -95.89
N VAL A 438 94.98 26.67 -96.56
CA VAL A 438 93.85 27.54 -96.22
C VAL A 438 93.31 27.24 -94.83
N ARG A 439 93.14 25.95 -94.46
CA ARG A 439 92.71 25.56 -93.10
C ARG A 439 93.68 26.05 -92.01
N GLN A 440 94.99 25.94 -92.23
CA GLN A 440 95.99 26.44 -91.30
C GLN A 440 95.92 27.96 -91.13
N ARG A 441 95.73 28.71 -92.23
CA ARG A 441 95.57 30.16 -92.16
C ARG A 441 94.29 30.61 -91.45
N LEU A 442 93.23 29.81 -91.50
CA LEU A 442 91.98 30.07 -90.80
C LEU A 442 91.98 29.60 -89.33
N GLY A 443 93.10 29.07 -88.82
CA GLY A 443 93.24 28.66 -87.43
C GLY A 443 92.48 27.37 -87.05
N ILE A 444 92.10 26.54 -88.04
CA ILE A 444 91.34 25.31 -87.78
C ILE A 444 92.30 24.20 -87.33
N ILE A 445 92.41 23.99 -86.01
CA ILE A 445 93.36 23.04 -85.39
C ILE A 445 92.76 21.62 -85.25
N ALA A 446 91.43 21.48 -85.15
CA ALA A 446 90.76 20.19 -85.00
C ALA A 446 90.70 19.40 -86.33
N LYS A 447 91.07 18.11 -86.29
CA LYS A 447 91.08 17.20 -87.46
C LYS A 447 89.68 16.94 -88.04
N GLU A 448 88.62 17.11 -87.26
CA GLU A 448 87.24 16.68 -87.61
C GLU A 448 86.34 17.77 -88.18
N LEU A 449 86.70 19.05 -88.04
CA LEU A 449 85.81 20.13 -88.49
C LEU A 449 85.98 20.35 -90.00
N ASP A 450 84.95 20.07 -90.81
CA ASP A 450 85.00 20.32 -92.26
C ASP A 450 85.10 21.84 -92.56
N LEU A 451 85.86 22.21 -93.59
CA LEU A 451 86.14 23.61 -93.92
C LEU A 451 84.84 24.36 -94.28
N CYS A 452 83.91 23.71 -94.98
CA CYS A 452 82.60 24.26 -95.33
C CYS A 452 81.75 24.52 -94.08
N ALA A 453 81.71 23.56 -93.14
CA ALA A 453 80.97 23.71 -91.88
C ALA A 453 81.54 24.83 -91.00
N TYR A 454 82.86 25.00 -90.93
CA TYR A 454 83.48 26.10 -90.19
C TYR A 454 83.13 27.47 -90.79
N LEU A 455 83.14 27.57 -92.12
CA LEU A 455 82.84 28.82 -92.82
C LEU A 455 81.37 29.24 -92.61
N ILE A 456 80.44 28.28 -92.52
CA ILE A 456 78.98 28.53 -92.40
C ILE A 456 78.49 28.60 -90.94
N ASN A 457 79.15 27.91 -89.99
CA ASN A 457 78.72 27.94 -88.60
C ASN A 457 79.08 29.27 -87.93
N SER A 458 78.03 30.01 -87.59
CA SER A 458 78.05 31.19 -86.74
C SER A 458 76.88 31.12 -85.76
N VAL A 459 77.11 30.48 -84.61
CA VAL A 459 76.40 30.79 -83.36
C VAL A 459 77.42 30.64 -82.24
N GLN A 460 78.03 31.76 -81.88
CA GLN A 460 78.03 32.16 -80.47
C GLN A 460 76.84 33.09 -80.31
#